data_AF-A0A5U9RVM2-F1
#
_entry.id   AF-A0A5U9RVM2-F1
#
_cell.length_a   1.000
_cell.length_b   1.000
_cell.length_c   1.000
_cell.angle_alpha   90.00
_cell.angle_beta   90.00
_cell.angle_gamma   90.00
#
_symmetry.space_group_name_H-M   'P 1'
#
loop_
_entity.id
_entity.type
_entity.pdbx_description
1 polymer ?
#
loop_
_entity_poly.entity_id
_entity_poly.type
_entity_poly.pdbx_seq_one_letter_code
_entity_poly.pdbx_strand_id
1 'polypeptide(L)'
;MTEKPQVDFEEVVKASGMPVTEEEIRDRFNAIATEEGIITNTSRMSPFWRLVTAIVTAPVIWLKEVLISTVLANMFVATASGSMLRLLAWAVNITPK
;
A
#
# COMPACT_ATOMS: atom_id res chain seq x y z
N MET A 1 -1.36 -7.61 29.67
CA MET A 1 -2.10 -7.19 28.48
C MET A 1 -2.55 -8.46 27.78
N THR A 2 -3.84 -8.79 27.86
CA THR A 2 -4.35 -10.12 27.48
C THR A 2 -5.09 -10.11 26.14
N GLU A 3 -5.24 -8.94 25.52
CA GLU A 3 -5.95 -8.78 24.25
C GLU A 3 -4.97 -8.58 23.10
N LYS A 4 -5.26 -9.23 21.97
CA LYS A 4 -4.51 -9.10 20.73
C LYS A 4 -4.67 -7.66 20.21
N PRO A 5 -3.58 -6.92 19.97
CA PRO A 5 -3.68 -5.58 19.41
C PRO A 5 -4.30 -5.62 18.01
N GLN A 6 -5.31 -4.79 17.78
CA GLN A 6 -5.85 -4.48 16.47
C GLN A 6 -5.06 -3.29 15.91
N VAL A 7 -4.28 -3.55 14.85
CA VAL A 7 -3.48 -2.52 14.18
C VAL A 7 -4.13 -2.24 12.83
N ASP A 8 -4.45 -0.98 12.59
CA ASP A 8 -4.85 -0.49 11.28
C ASP A 8 -3.59 -0.08 10.50
N PHE A 9 -3.12 -0.99 9.65
CA PHE A 9 -1.93 -0.75 8.83
C PHE A 9 -2.16 0.27 7.71
N GLU A 10 -3.41 0.52 7.32
CA GLU A 10 -3.73 1.56 6.33
C GLU A 10 -3.50 2.95 6.91
N GLU A 11 -3.93 3.18 8.15
CA GLU A 11 -3.63 4.42 8.88
C GLU A 11 -2.13 4.60 9.14
N VAL A 12 -1.38 3.50 9.35
CA VAL A 12 0.09 3.57 9.49
C VAL A 12 0.76 4.06 8.20
N VAL A 13 0.39 3.51 7.03
CA VAL A 13 1.00 3.95 5.76
C VAL A 13 0.53 5.36 5.39
N LYS A 14 -0.73 5.71 5.65
CA LYS A 14 -1.26 7.06 5.46
C LYS A 14 -0.52 8.09 6.32
N ALA A 15 -0.25 7.78 7.58
CA ALA A 15 0.54 8.64 8.48
C ALA A 15 1.99 8.84 8.01
N SER A 16 2.53 7.93 7.19
CA SER A 16 3.84 8.09 6.56
C SER A 16 3.82 9.01 5.32
N GLY A 17 2.65 9.51 4.93
CA GLY A 17 2.46 10.37 3.76
C GLY A 17 2.20 9.60 2.46
N MET A 18 1.99 8.28 2.53
CA MET A 18 1.62 7.48 1.36
C MET A 18 0.15 7.75 0.98
N PRO A 19 -0.16 8.02 -0.31
CA PRO A 19 -1.54 8.10 -0.75
C PRO A 19 -2.19 6.72 -0.70
N VAL A 20 -3.36 6.60 -0.07
CA VAL A 20 -4.04 5.32 0.17
C VAL A 20 -5.33 5.16 -0.63
N THR A 21 -5.91 6.27 -1.08
CA THR A 21 -7.10 6.29 -1.93
C THR A 21 -6.75 6.49 -3.41
N GLU A 22 -7.63 6.02 -4.30
CA GLU A 22 -7.46 6.23 -5.75
C GLU A 22 -7.38 7.71 -6.12
N GLU A 23 -8.14 8.57 -5.42
CA GLU A 23 -8.14 10.01 -5.66
C GLU A 23 -6.80 10.64 -5.27
N GLU A 24 -6.26 10.33 -4.09
CA GLU A 24 -4.95 10.82 -3.66
C GLU A 24 -3.82 10.34 -4.58
N ILE A 25 -3.87 9.06 -5.02
CA ILE A 25 -2.87 8.51 -5.95
C ILE A 25 -2.95 9.27 -7.28
N ARG A 26 -4.16 9.48 -7.81
CA ARG A 26 -4.38 10.22 -9.05
C ARG A 26 -3.89 11.66 -8.92
N ASP A 27 -4.20 12.33 -7.83
CA ASP A 27 -3.82 13.73 -7.62
C ASP A 27 -2.30 13.87 -7.50
N ARG A 28 -1.63 12.93 -6.81
CA ARG A 28 -0.17 12.90 -6.80
C ARG A 28 0.42 12.61 -8.18
N PHE A 29 -0.15 11.67 -8.93
CA PHE A 29 0.30 11.41 -10.30
C PHE A 29 0.14 12.62 -11.22
N ASN A 30 -0.99 13.33 -11.12
CA ASN A 30 -1.24 14.56 -11.88
C ASN A 30 -0.21 15.65 -11.54
N ALA A 31 0.15 15.80 -10.26
CA ALA A 31 1.18 16.74 -9.85
C ALA A 31 2.55 16.40 -10.47
N ILE A 32 2.95 15.13 -10.48
CA ILE A 32 4.19 14.67 -11.15
C ILE A 32 4.15 14.98 -12.64
N ALA A 33 3.07 14.62 -13.32
CA ALA A 33 2.95 14.84 -14.76
C ALA A 33 2.97 16.32 -15.14
N THR A 34 2.42 17.19 -14.28
CA THR A 34 2.45 18.64 -14.45
C THR A 34 3.85 19.21 -14.23
N GLU A 35 4.57 18.72 -13.21
CA GLU A 35 5.95 19.10 -12.90
C GLU A 35 6.92 18.72 -14.03
N GLU A 36 6.78 17.51 -14.58
CA GLU A 36 7.59 17.04 -15.71
C GLU A 36 7.28 17.78 -17.02
N GLY A 37 6.03 18.20 -17.24
CA GLY A 37 5.61 19.00 -18.40
C GLY A 37 5.68 18.29 -19.76
N ILE A 38 6.01 16.98 -19.79
CA ILE A 38 6.13 16.19 -21.03
C ILE A 38 4.76 15.88 -21.64
N ILE A 39 3.72 15.73 -20.80
CA ILE A 39 2.37 15.37 -21.23
C ILE A 39 1.50 16.63 -21.21
N THR A 40 1.15 17.12 -22.40
CA THR A 40 0.32 18.33 -22.55
C THR A 40 -1.17 18.02 -22.72
N ASN A 41 -1.52 16.78 -23.06
CA ASN A 41 -2.91 16.34 -23.21
C ASN A 41 -3.40 15.64 -21.93
N THR A 42 -3.65 16.44 -20.88
CA THR A 42 -4.09 15.98 -19.55
C THR A 42 -5.58 16.22 -19.27
N SER A 43 -6.38 16.47 -20.33
CA SER A 43 -7.83 16.66 -20.19
C SER A 43 -8.49 15.41 -19.62
N ARG A 44 -9.40 15.59 -18.66
CA ARG A 44 -10.19 14.48 -18.06
C ARG A 44 -11.04 13.72 -19.10
N MET A 45 -11.41 14.37 -20.20
CA MET A 45 -12.17 13.76 -21.29
C MET A 45 -11.29 13.04 -22.31
N SER A 46 -9.96 13.20 -22.23
CA SER A 46 -9.01 12.58 -23.17
C SER A 46 -8.94 11.07 -22.95
N PRO A 47 -9.23 10.25 -23.99
CA PRO A 47 -9.06 8.80 -23.89
C PRO A 47 -7.62 8.40 -23.55
N PHE A 48 -6.63 9.13 -24.08
CA PHE A 48 -5.22 8.93 -23.77
C PHE A 48 -4.95 9.16 -22.28
N TRP A 49 -5.37 10.31 -21.74
CA TRP A 49 -5.11 10.64 -20.34
C TRP A 49 -5.82 9.69 -19.38
N ARG A 50 -7.05 9.28 -19.70
CA ARG A 50 -7.79 8.28 -18.93
C ARG A 50 -7.07 6.94 -18.90
N LEU A 51 -6.53 6.49 -20.03
CA LEU A 51 -5.77 5.24 -20.12
C LEU A 51 -4.48 5.30 -19.30
N VAL A 52 -3.68 6.37 -19.49
CA VAL A 52 -2.42 6.55 -18.75
C VAL A 52 -2.67 6.59 -17.25
N THR A 53 -3.66 7.38 -16.82
CA THR A 53 -4.03 7.47 -15.40
C THR A 53 -4.41 6.10 -14.86
N ALA A 54 -5.26 5.34 -15.55
CA ALA A 54 -5.71 4.03 -15.08
C ALA A 54 -4.57 2.99 -14.99
N ILE A 55 -3.65 2.98 -15.97
CA ILE A 55 -2.49 2.08 -15.96
C ILE A 55 -1.52 2.41 -14.83
N VAL A 56 -1.47 3.66 -14.37
CA VAL A 56 -0.61 4.06 -13.26
C VAL A 56 -1.30 3.88 -11.91
N THR A 57 -2.57 4.28 -11.76
CA THR A 57 -3.26 4.26 -10.47
C THR A 57 -3.62 2.84 -10.03
N ALA A 58 -4.08 1.98 -10.93
CA ALA A 58 -4.55 0.64 -10.57
C ALA A 58 -3.44 -0.26 -9.97
N PRO A 59 -2.22 -0.32 -10.54
CA PRO A 59 -1.13 -1.08 -9.91
C PRO A 59 -0.71 -0.55 -8.55
N VAL A 60 -0.77 0.78 -8.33
CA VAL A 60 -0.41 1.36 -7.02
C VAL A 60 -1.39 0.92 -5.94
N ILE A 61 -2.69 0.89 -6.24
CA ILE A 61 -3.70 0.36 -5.31
C ILE A 61 -3.42 -1.11 -4.99
N TRP A 62 -3.14 -1.93 -6.01
CA TRP A 62 -2.82 -3.34 -5.79
C TRP A 62 -1.54 -3.52 -4.93
N LEU A 63 -0.50 -2.74 -5.21
CA LEU A 63 0.73 -2.77 -4.42
C LEU A 63 0.50 -2.30 -2.98
N LYS A 64 -0.34 -1.29 -2.75
CA LYS A 64 -0.76 -0.86 -1.40
C LYS A 64 -1.42 -2.02 -0.65
N GLU A 65 -2.37 -2.71 -1.27
CA GLU A 65 -3.07 -3.83 -0.67
C GLU A 65 -2.12 -4.98 -0.32
N VAL A 66 -1.18 -5.32 -1.20
CA VAL A 66 -0.16 -6.35 -0.92
C VAL A 66 0.78 -5.91 0.22
N LEU A 67 1.22 -4.65 0.22
CA LEU A 67 2.07 -4.10 1.28
C LEU A 67 1.38 -4.23 2.65
N ILE A 68 0.11 -3.85 2.75
CA ILE A 68 -0.66 -3.90 3.99
C ILE A 68 -0.95 -5.35 4.41
N SER A 69 -1.63 -6.11 3.54
CA SER A 69 -2.19 -7.42 3.87
C SER A 69 -1.14 -8.52 3.98
N THR A 70 -0.02 -8.37 3.27
CA THR A 70 1.01 -9.41 3.19
C THR A 70 2.29 -8.97 3.88
N VAL A 71 2.85 -7.81 3.56
CA VAL A 71 4.15 -7.43 4.13
C VAL A 71 4.00 -7.00 5.58
N LEU A 72 3.25 -5.92 5.84
CA LEU A 72 3.08 -5.35 7.18
C LEU A 72 2.41 -6.34 8.13
N ALA A 73 1.34 -7.00 7.69
CA ALA A 73 0.68 -8.01 8.49
C ALA A 73 1.62 -9.14 8.94
N ASN A 74 2.60 -9.54 8.12
CA ASN A 74 3.52 -10.60 8.47
C ASN A 74 4.79 -10.12 9.21
N MET A 75 4.99 -8.82 9.41
CA MET A 75 6.11 -8.29 10.20
C MET A 75 5.91 -8.41 11.72
N PHE A 76 4.67 -8.50 12.19
CA PHE A 76 4.35 -8.53 13.62
C PHE A 76 3.77 -9.87 14.04
N VAL A 77 4.26 -10.42 15.16
CA VAL A 77 3.81 -11.72 15.70
C VAL A 77 2.29 -11.76 15.90
N ALA A 78 1.68 -10.65 16.31
CA ALA A 78 0.25 -10.57 16.56
C ALA A 78 -0.59 -10.80 15.30
N THR A 79 -0.09 -10.43 14.12
CA THR A 79 -0.83 -10.43 12.85
C THR A 79 -0.30 -11.45 11.84
N ALA A 80 0.95 -11.90 11.99
CA ALA A 80 1.58 -12.83 11.08
C ALA A 80 0.92 -14.22 11.10
N SER A 81 1.02 -14.93 9.98
CA SER A 81 0.51 -16.30 9.87
C SER A 81 1.48 -17.21 9.10
N GLY A 82 1.18 -18.51 9.07
CA GLY A 82 1.90 -19.47 8.24
C GLY A 82 3.41 -19.57 8.53
N SER A 83 4.22 -19.52 7.46
CA SER A 83 5.68 -19.63 7.55
C SER A 83 6.33 -18.45 8.26
N MET A 84 5.82 -17.23 8.05
CA MET A 84 6.41 -16.05 8.67
C MET A 84 6.18 -16.04 10.19
N LEU A 85 4.99 -16.46 10.65
CA LEU A 85 4.75 -16.63 12.08
C LEU A 85 5.73 -17.63 12.70
N ARG A 86 6.01 -18.75 12.02
CA ARG A 86 7.00 -19.73 12.47
C ARG A 86 8.41 -19.15 12.52
N LEU A 87 8.79 -18.34 11.55
CA LEU A 87 10.09 -17.66 11.53
C LEU A 87 10.23 -16.68 12.70
N LEU A 88 9.19 -15.88 12.98
CA LEU A 88 9.18 -14.95 14.11
C LEU A 88 9.21 -15.69 15.45
N ALA A 89 8.49 -16.80 15.60
CA ALA A 89 8.52 -17.62 16.81
C ALA A 89 9.89 -18.27 17.03
N TRP A 90 10.53 -18.76 15.96
CA TRP A 90 11.90 -19.26 15.99
C TRP A 90 12.89 -18.20 16.46
N ALA A 91 12.76 -16.95 15.99
CA ALA A 91 13.64 -15.84 16.38
C ALA A 91 13.63 -15.54 17.89
N VAL A 92 12.57 -15.93 18.61
CA VAL A 92 12.44 -15.78 20.06
C VAL A 92 12.53 -17.12 20.81
N ASN A 93 13.04 -18.17 20.17
CA ASN A 93 13.21 -19.52 20.73
C ASN A 93 11.89 -20.12 21.27
N ILE A 94 10.79 -19.88 20.55
CA ILE A 94 9.47 -20.47 20.84
C ILE A 94 9.08 -21.39 19.68
N THR A 95 8.64 -22.60 20.01
CA THR A 95 7.99 -23.49 19.03
C THR A 95 6.49 -23.20 19.03
N PRO A 96 5.94 -22.62 17.94
CA PRO A 96 4.50 -22.38 17.85
C PRO A 96 3.77 -23.73 17.82
N LYS A 97 2.70 -23.84 18.61
CA LYS A 97 1.81 -25.01 18.64
C LYS A 97 0.71 -24.87 17.60
#